data_AF-X1HUZ6-F1
#
_entry.id   AF-X1HUZ6-F1
#
_cell.length_a   1.000
_cell.length_b   1.000
_cell.length_c   1.000
_cell.angle_alpha   90.00
_cell.angle_beta   90.00
_cell.angle_gamma   90.00
#
_symmetry.space_group_name_H-M   'P 1'
#
loop_
_entity.id
_entity.type
_entity.pdbx_description
1 polymer ?
#
loop_
_entity_poly.entity_id
_entity_poly.type
_entity_poly.pdbx_seq_one_letter_code
_entity_poly.pdbx_strand_id
1 'polypeptide(L)'
;MTEMTDGAVRREVRAYSNRRATARGTIKTGLGTLVSVVAGLALHVFLARALQPALYGLLAVVSSLIMWWELSGAALLRHATEWAVARADGSCAGAAGASLRVGLAWSLVLMIACEAAAPAIASALGDPMLVGYVRLMALDIPLWVLWSSHLAILNGRRCYGGRALSC
;
A
#
# COMPACT_ATOMS: atom_id res chain seq x y z
N MET A 1 30.57 -41.75 7.98
CA MET A 1 29.78 -41.71 6.72
C MET A 1 28.28 -41.43 6.94
N THR A 2 27.79 -41.50 8.18
CA THR A 2 26.38 -41.31 8.59
C THR A 2 25.97 -39.86 8.91
N GLU A 3 26.91 -38.94 9.21
CA GLU A 3 26.57 -37.53 9.48
C GLU A 3 26.24 -36.72 8.21
N MET A 4 26.78 -37.12 7.05
CA MET A 4 26.61 -36.38 5.80
C MET A 4 25.19 -36.54 5.21
N THR A 5 24.52 -37.65 5.51
CA THR A 5 23.13 -37.93 5.13
C THR A 5 22.11 -37.16 5.96
N ASP A 6 22.42 -36.88 7.24
CA ASP A 6 21.50 -36.17 8.14
C ASP A 6 21.36 -34.68 7.79
N GLY A 7 22.45 -34.05 7.33
CA GLY A 7 22.45 -32.67 6.84
C GLY A 7 21.64 -32.47 5.55
N ALA A 8 21.56 -33.47 4.68
CA ALA A 8 20.81 -33.42 3.43
C ALA A 8 19.29 -33.50 3.70
N VAL A 9 18.88 -34.44 4.56
CA VAL A 9 17.47 -34.63 4.96
C VAL A 9 16.93 -33.38 5.67
N ARG A 10 17.72 -32.75 6.56
CA ARG A 10 17.31 -31.49 7.23
C ARG A 10 17.10 -30.33 6.25
N ARG A 11 17.86 -30.26 5.15
CA ARG A 11 17.67 -29.22 4.11
C ARG A 11 16.39 -29.44 3.31
N GLU A 12 16.08 -30.67 2.94
CA GLU A 12 14.86 -30.99 2.18
C GLU A 12 13.58 -30.75 3.00
N VAL A 13 13.56 -31.15 4.27
CA VAL A 13 12.42 -30.91 5.17
C VAL A 13 12.19 -29.41 5.37
N ARG A 14 13.26 -28.60 5.52
CA ARG A 14 13.15 -27.13 5.55
C ARG A 14 12.62 -26.55 4.25
N ALA A 15 13.10 -27.05 3.11
CA ALA A 15 12.65 -26.58 1.80
C ALA A 15 11.15 -26.87 1.60
N TYR A 16 10.66 -28.04 2.00
CA TYR A 16 9.25 -28.42 1.91
C TYR A 16 8.36 -27.57 2.84
N SER A 17 8.77 -27.39 4.10
CA SER A 17 8.08 -26.51 5.06
C SER A 17 8.00 -25.06 4.54
N ASN A 18 9.10 -24.55 3.99
CA ASN A 18 9.15 -23.21 3.40
C ASN A 18 8.21 -23.08 2.19
N ARG A 19 8.19 -24.05 1.26
CA ARG A 19 7.27 -24.05 0.12
C ARG A 19 5.80 -24.01 0.56
N ARG A 20 5.42 -24.84 1.54
CA ARG A 20 4.04 -24.92 2.03
C ARG A 20 3.59 -23.65 2.75
N ALA A 21 4.49 -23.03 3.51
CA ALA A 21 4.25 -21.75 4.18
C ALA A 21 4.19 -20.58 3.19
N THR A 22 5.02 -20.56 2.15
CA THR A 22 4.93 -19.58 1.06
C THR A 22 3.62 -19.73 0.29
N ALA A 23 3.23 -20.95 -0.09
CA ALA A 23 1.96 -21.21 -0.77
C ALA A 23 0.74 -20.75 0.04
N ARG A 24 0.72 -21.07 1.34
CA ARG A 24 -0.35 -20.61 2.25
C ARG A 24 -0.35 -19.09 2.42
N GLY A 25 0.83 -18.47 2.41
CA GLY A 25 1.00 -17.02 2.41
C GLY A 25 0.40 -16.37 1.16
N THR A 26 0.72 -16.89 -0.02
CA THR A 26 0.21 -16.41 -1.31
C THR A 26 -1.30 -16.55 -1.42
N ILE A 27 -1.87 -17.70 -1.01
CA ILE A 27 -3.33 -17.91 -1.04
C ILE A 27 -4.05 -16.89 -0.17
N LYS A 28 -3.58 -16.65 1.06
CA LYS A 28 -4.21 -15.68 1.97
C LYS A 28 -4.14 -14.26 1.43
N THR A 29 -3.00 -13.85 0.87
CA THR A 29 -2.85 -12.52 0.28
C THR A 29 -3.71 -12.39 -0.97
N GLY A 30 -3.74 -13.40 -1.84
CA GLY A 30 -4.58 -13.41 -3.04
C GLY A 30 -6.08 -13.33 -2.72
N LEU A 31 -6.54 -14.05 -1.69
CA LEU A 31 -7.94 -13.98 -1.26
C LEU A 31 -8.30 -12.58 -0.74
N GLY A 32 -7.38 -11.95 0.02
CA GLY A 32 -7.56 -10.58 0.48
C GLY A 32 -7.66 -9.59 -0.68
N THR A 33 -6.79 -9.71 -1.68
CA THR A 33 -6.86 -8.88 -2.89
C THR A 33 -8.16 -9.08 -3.64
N LEU A 34 -8.64 -10.32 -3.78
CA LEU A 34 -9.89 -10.61 -4.47
C LEU A 34 -11.09 -9.95 -3.78
N VAL A 35 -11.17 -10.04 -2.45
CA VAL A 35 -12.23 -9.40 -1.66
C VAL A 35 -12.22 -7.89 -1.85
N SER A 36 -11.04 -7.25 -1.82
CA SER A 36 -10.92 -5.81 -2.05
C SER A 36 -11.40 -5.40 -3.44
N VAL A 37 -11.08 -6.18 -4.48
CA VAL A 37 -11.52 -5.91 -5.86
C VAL A 37 -13.05 -6.02 -5.97
N VAL A 38 -13.64 -7.08 -5.42
CA VAL A 38 -15.09 -7.30 -5.47
C VAL A 38 -15.82 -6.20 -4.69
N ALA A 39 -15.33 -5.84 -3.52
CA ALA A 39 -15.89 -4.76 -2.71
C ALA A 39 -15.82 -3.41 -3.45
N GLY A 40 -14.68 -3.10 -4.07
CA GLY A 40 -14.51 -1.88 -4.87
C GLY A 40 -15.47 -1.82 -6.06
N LEU A 41 -15.69 -2.95 -6.74
CA LEU A 41 -16.61 -3.03 -7.86
C LEU A 41 -18.08 -2.87 -7.42
N ALA A 42 -18.46 -3.53 -6.33
CA ALA A 42 -19.79 -3.39 -5.73
C ALA A 42 -20.07 -1.94 -5.31
N LEU A 43 -19.07 -1.26 -4.72
CA LEU A 43 -19.16 0.14 -4.36
C LEU A 43 -19.38 1.03 -5.60
N HIS A 44 -18.63 0.82 -6.68
CA HIS A 44 -18.82 1.59 -7.92
C HIS A 44 -20.21 1.37 -8.54
N VAL A 45 -20.70 0.12 -8.56
CA VAL A 45 -22.05 -0.19 -9.05
C VAL A 45 -23.12 0.49 -8.19
N PHE A 46 -22.93 0.50 -6.88
CA PHE A 46 -23.84 1.19 -5.96
C PHE A 46 -23.82 2.71 -6.18
N LEU A 47 -22.64 3.34 -6.26
CA LEU A 47 -22.52 4.77 -6.53
C LEU A 47 -23.07 5.16 -7.89
N ALA A 48 -22.88 4.34 -8.93
CA ALA A 48 -23.45 4.58 -10.25
C ALA A 48 -24.99 4.55 -10.26
N ARG A 49 -25.60 3.84 -9.30
CA ARG A 49 -27.06 3.75 -9.13
C ARG A 49 -27.61 4.81 -8.18
N ALA A 50 -26.82 5.25 -7.20
CA ALA A 50 -27.24 6.19 -6.17
C ALA A 50 -26.99 7.66 -6.53
N LEU A 51 -25.98 7.96 -7.36
CA LEU A 51 -25.65 9.33 -7.78
C LEU A 51 -26.29 9.69 -9.12
N GLN A 52 -26.57 10.99 -9.29
CA GLN A 52 -26.91 11.53 -10.60
C GLN A 52 -25.72 11.34 -11.56
N PRO A 53 -25.97 11.06 -12.86
CA PRO A 53 -24.91 10.78 -13.83
C PRO A 53 -23.78 11.82 -13.88
N ALA A 54 -24.13 13.11 -13.72
CA ALA A 54 -23.16 14.21 -13.69
C ALA A 54 -22.21 14.13 -12.48
N LEU A 55 -22.73 13.82 -11.29
CA LEU A 55 -21.94 13.70 -10.07
C LEU A 55 -21.05 12.45 -10.09
N TYR A 56 -21.53 11.36 -10.69
CA TYR A 56 -20.73 10.14 -10.85
C TYR A 56 -19.55 10.36 -11.81
N GLY A 57 -19.75 11.09 -12.91
CA GLY A 57 -18.67 11.45 -13.84
C GLY A 57 -17.57 12.29 -13.17
N LEU A 58 -17.98 13.31 -12.40
CA LEU A 58 -17.07 14.13 -11.58
C LEU A 58 -16.27 13.27 -10.59
N LEU A 59 -16.96 12.39 -9.87
CA LEU A 59 -16.31 11.50 -8.91
C LEU A 59 -15.29 10.58 -9.61
N ALA A 60 -15.65 9.95 -10.72
CA ALA A 60 -14.75 9.05 -11.44
C ALA A 60 -13.47 9.76 -11.93
N VAL A 61 -13.60 11.01 -12.38
CA VAL A 61 -12.45 11.84 -12.79
C VAL A 61 -11.57 12.17 -11.59
N VAL A 62 -12.15 12.65 -10.48
CA VAL A 62 -11.42 13.00 -9.26
C VAL A 62 -10.73 11.76 -8.68
N SER A 63 -11.42 10.63 -8.57
CA SER A 63 -10.85 9.37 -8.09
C SER A 63 -9.71 8.89 -8.98
N SER A 64 -9.83 9.02 -10.31
CA SER A 64 -8.74 8.67 -11.23
C SER A 64 -7.51 9.55 -11.03
N LEU A 65 -7.69 10.85 -10.84
CA LEU A 65 -6.59 11.78 -10.56
C LEU A 65 -5.90 11.43 -9.24
N ILE A 66 -6.66 11.22 -8.17
CA ILE A 66 -6.13 10.86 -6.86
C ILE A 66 -5.40 9.52 -6.91
N MET A 67 -5.94 8.53 -7.63
CA MET A 67 -5.26 7.25 -7.84
C MET A 67 -3.87 7.42 -8.48
N TRP A 68 -3.70 8.33 -9.44
CA TRP A 68 -2.38 8.64 -10.01
C TRP A 68 -1.43 9.24 -8.98
N TRP A 69 -1.92 10.11 -8.10
CA TRP A 69 -1.15 10.65 -6.98
C TRP A 69 -0.76 9.57 -5.98
N GLU A 70 -1.66 8.65 -5.66
CA GLU A 70 -1.38 7.51 -4.78
C GLU A 70 -0.34 6.57 -5.37
N LEU A 71 -0.47 6.18 -6.64
CA LEU A 71 0.48 5.31 -7.34
C LEU A 71 1.88 5.93 -7.39
N SER A 72 1.97 7.21 -7.75
CA SER A 72 3.22 7.95 -7.80
C SER A 72 3.82 8.12 -6.40
N GLY A 73 2.96 8.46 -5.44
CA GLY A 73 3.31 8.61 -4.04
C GLY A 73 3.84 7.32 -3.42
N ALA A 74 3.25 6.19 -3.74
CA ALA A 74 3.69 4.87 -3.28
C ALA A 74 5.06 4.49 -3.82
N ALA A 75 5.37 4.83 -5.08
CA ALA A 75 6.68 4.60 -5.65
C ALA A 75 7.76 5.43 -4.94
N LEU A 76 7.49 6.73 -4.72
CA LEU A 76 8.41 7.63 -4.02
C LEU A 76 8.57 7.26 -2.55
N LEU A 77 7.48 6.82 -1.90
CA LEU A 77 7.51 6.33 -0.53
C LEU A 77 8.44 5.13 -0.36
N ARG A 78 8.44 4.18 -1.31
CA ARG A 78 9.36 3.02 -1.25
C ARG A 78 10.82 3.47 -1.21
N HIS A 79 11.21 4.39 -2.09
CA HIS A 79 12.56 4.95 -2.10
C HIS A 79 12.91 5.72 -0.81
N ALA A 80 11.97 6.54 -0.31
CA ALA A 80 12.18 7.28 0.94
C ALA A 80 12.33 6.34 2.15
N THR A 81 11.57 5.24 2.14
CA THR A 81 11.63 4.20 3.18
C THR A 81 12.94 3.43 3.13
N GLU A 82 13.40 3.01 1.95
CA GLU A 82 14.68 2.34 1.75
C GLU A 82 15.85 3.19 2.28
N TRP A 83 15.85 4.49 1.95
CA TRP A 83 16.85 5.43 2.45
C TRP A 83 16.81 5.58 3.98
N ALA A 84 15.61 5.66 4.56
CA ALA A 84 15.44 5.80 6.01
C ALA A 84 15.85 4.54 6.77
N VAL A 85 15.54 3.36 6.24
CA VAL A 85 15.93 2.07 6.83
C VAL A 85 17.44 1.87 6.75
N ALA A 86 18.08 2.24 5.65
CA ALA A 86 19.54 2.18 5.49
C ALA A 86 20.30 3.03 6.54
N ARG A 87 19.62 4.02 7.12
CA ARG A 87 20.19 4.96 8.09
C ARG A 87 19.77 4.67 9.54
N ALA A 88 18.87 3.72 9.76
CA ALA A 88 18.45 3.29 11.10
C ALA A 88 19.43 2.24 11.66
N ASP A 89 19.66 2.24 12.97
CA ASP A 89 20.68 1.43 13.68
C ASP A 89 20.40 -0.09 13.74
N GLY A 90 19.96 -0.70 12.64
CA GLY A 90 19.82 -2.16 12.50
C GLY A 90 18.67 -2.81 13.28
N SER A 91 17.99 -2.10 14.19
CA SER A 91 16.83 -2.66 14.90
C SER A 91 15.57 -2.67 14.02
N CYS A 92 14.91 -3.83 13.88
CA CYS A 92 13.68 -3.95 13.08
C CYS A 92 12.55 -3.03 13.56
N ALA A 93 12.46 -2.78 14.87
CA ALA A 93 11.47 -1.86 15.44
C ALA A 93 11.76 -0.40 15.07
N GLY A 94 13.04 0.00 15.08
CA GLY A 94 13.47 1.32 14.63
C GLY A 94 13.19 1.55 13.15
N ALA A 95 13.48 0.55 12.31
CA ALA A 95 13.20 0.59 10.87
C ALA A 95 11.69 0.77 10.55
N ALA A 96 10.81 0.04 11.25
CA ALA A 96 9.36 0.18 11.08
C ALA A 96 8.86 1.57 11.52
N GLY A 97 9.34 2.08 12.65
CA GLY A 97 8.98 3.41 13.14
C GLY A 97 9.51 4.55 12.26
N ALA A 98 10.69 4.38 11.65
CA ALA A 98 11.25 5.32 10.69
C ALA A 98 10.44 5.32 9.38
N SER A 99 10.08 4.13 8.88
CA SER A 99 9.24 3.95 7.69
C SER A 99 7.88 4.65 7.84
N LEU A 100 7.23 4.48 9.01
CA LEU A 100 5.95 5.12 9.29
C LEU A 100 6.06 6.65 9.33
N ARG A 101 7.10 7.17 10.00
CA ARG A 101 7.34 8.63 10.10
C ARG A 101 7.59 9.26 8.74
N VAL A 102 8.43 8.62 7.92
CA VAL A 102 8.72 9.08 6.55
C VAL A 102 7.49 8.96 5.68
N GLY A 103 6.73 7.87 5.80
CA GLY A 103 5.46 7.71 5.09
C GLY A 103 4.44 8.77 5.43
N LEU A 104 4.26 9.07 6.72
CA LEU A 104 3.34 10.11 7.14
C LEU A 104 3.79 11.49 6.65
N ALA A 105 5.07 11.84 6.81
CA ALA A 105 5.62 13.10 6.30
C ALA A 105 5.44 13.23 4.78
N TRP A 106 5.72 12.16 4.03
CA TRP A 106 5.55 12.11 2.59
C TRP A 106 4.09 12.26 2.17
N SER A 107 3.17 11.58 2.85
CA SER A 107 1.73 11.68 2.58
C SER A 107 1.19 13.10 2.81
N LEU A 108 1.71 13.82 3.81
CA LEU A 108 1.35 15.22 4.05
C LEU A 108 1.87 16.14 2.95
N VAL A 109 3.10 15.91 2.46
CA VAL A 109 3.65 16.65 1.32
C VAL A 109 2.79 16.43 0.07
N LEU A 110 2.39 15.18 -0.21
CA LEU A 110 1.51 14.86 -1.33
C LEU A 110 0.12 15.49 -1.19
N MET A 111 -0.46 15.44 0.02
CA MET A 111 -1.75 16.08 0.30
C MET A 111 -1.68 17.59 0.02
N ILE A 112 -0.65 18.28 0.52
CA ILE A 112 -0.45 19.71 0.29
C ILE A 112 -0.20 20.01 -1.20
N ALA A 113 0.58 19.17 -1.89
CA ALA A 113 0.82 19.31 -3.32
C ALA A 113 -0.48 19.13 -4.13
N CYS A 114 -1.33 18.18 -3.75
CA CYS A 114 -2.62 17.94 -4.38
C CYS A 114 -3.60 19.11 -4.14
N GLU A 115 -3.67 19.60 -2.90
CA GLU A 115 -4.44 20.80 -2.51
C GLU A 115 -4.02 22.05 -3.30
N ALA A 116 -2.72 22.26 -3.47
CA ALA A 116 -2.17 23.36 -4.25
C ALA A 116 -2.43 23.21 -5.76
N ALA A 117 -2.46 21.97 -6.26
CA ALA A 117 -2.76 21.67 -7.65
C ALA A 117 -4.27 21.73 -7.98
N ALA A 118 -5.15 21.63 -6.98
CA ALA A 118 -6.60 21.62 -7.15
C ALA A 118 -7.16 22.77 -8.03
N PRO A 119 -6.81 24.05 -7.83
CA PRO A 119 -7.28 25.13 -8.71
C PRO A 119 -6.74 25.02 -10.14
N ALA A 120 -5.51 24.57 -10.34
CA ALA A 120 -4.94 24.36 -11.67
C ALA A 120 -5.70 23.24 -12.41
N ILE A 121 -5.97 22.14 -11.73
CA ILE A 121 -6.77 21.01 -12.24
C ILE A 121 -8.18 21.46 -12.60
N ALA A 122 -8.86 22.19 -11.71
CA ALA A 122 -10.21 22.69 -11.96
C ALA A 122 -10.27 23.65 -13.15
N SER A 123 -9.24 24.50 -13.30
CA SER A 123 -9.14 25.41 -14.45
C SER A 123 -8.90 24.67 -15.76
N ALA A 124 -8.08 23.61 -15.75
CA ALA A 124 -7.80 22.78 -16.91
C ALA A 124 -9.02 21.97 -17.37
N LEU A 125 -9.87 21.55 -16.41
CA LEU A 125 -11.09 20.78 -16.70
C LEU A 125 -12.33 21.68 -16.92
N GLY A 126 -12.21 22.98 -16.66
CA GLY A 126 -13.27 23.97 -16.91
C GLY A 126 -14.44 23.92 -15.93
N ASP A 127 -14.29 23.29 -14.76
CA ASP A 127 -15.35 23.20 -13.74
C ASP A 127 -14.82 23.56 -12.35
N PRO A 128 -15.26 24.70 -11.76
CA PRO A 128 -14.80 25.17 -10.46
C PRO A 128 -15.29 24.31 -9.28
N MET A 129 -16.34 23.50 -9.46
CA MET A 129 -16.79 22.58 -8.41
C MET A 129 -15.76 21.49 -8.11
N LEU A 130 -14.88 21.16 -9.07
CA LEU A 130 -13.81 20.17 -8.86
C LEU A 130 -12.85 20.58 -7.73
N VAL A 131 -12.66 21.87 -7.47
CA VAL A 131 -11.75 22.30 -6.40
C VAL A 131 -12.18 21.69 -5.07
N GLY A 132 -13.47 21.76 -4.74
CA GLY A 132 -13.99 21.20 -3.49
C GLY A 132 -13.80 19.68 -3.41
N TYR A 133 -14.09 18.96 -4.50
CA TYR A 133 -13.98 17.51 -4.54
C TYR A 133 -12.53 17.00 -4.49
N VAL A 134 -11.61 17.66 -5.20
CA VAL A 134 -10.18 17.31 -5.16
C VAL A 134 -9.61 17.54 -3.77
N ARG A 135 -9.96 18.64 -3.10
CA ARG A 135 -9.57 18.91 -1.71
C ARG A 135 -10.09 17.87 -0.73
N LEU A 136 -11.37 17.54 -0.84
CA LEU A 136 -11.99 16.51 -0.01
C LEU A 136 -11.30 15.16 -0.19
N MET A 137 -10.99 14.78 -1.43
CA MET A 137 -10.32 13.52 -1.73
C MET A 137 -8.82 13.54 -1.47
N ALA A 138 -8.17 14.70 -1.40
CA ALA A 138 -6.76 14.80 -1.00
C ALA A 138 -6.53 14.31 0.44
N LEU A 139 -7.56 14.39 1.31
CA LEU A 139 -7.54 13.80 2.65
C LEU A 139 -7.49 12.27 2.64
N ASP A 140 -7.84 11.63 1.54
CA ASP A 140 -7.74 10.17 1.39
C ASP A 140 -6.27 9.72 1.27
N ILE A 141 -5.39 10.57 0.74
CA ILE A 141 -3.95 10.28 0.56
C ILE A 141 -3.27 9.86 1.87
N PRO A 142 -3.33 10.63 2.98
CA PRO A 142 -2.73 10.22 4.25
C PRO A 142 -3.39 8.97 4.86
N LEU A 143 -4.71 8.79 4.67
CA LEU A 143 -5.42 7.60 5.13
C LEU A 143 -4.93 6.35 4.37
N TRP A 144 -4.75 6.46 3.05
CA TRP A 144 -4.23 5.41 2.20
C TRP A 144 -2.79 5.04 2.57
N VAL A 145 -1.92 6.03 2.82
CA VAL A 145 -0.53 5.77 3.25
C VAL A 145 -0.49 5.10 4.61
N LEU A 146 -1.35 5.50 5.56
CA LEU A 146 -1.42 4.86 6.87
C LEU A 146 -1.91 3.41 6.76
N TRP A 147 -2.97 3.17 5.98
CA TRP A 147 -3.52 1.85 5.72
C TRP A 147 -2.50 0.93 5.03
N SER A 148 -1.87 1.41 3.95
CA SER A 148 -0.87 0.65 3.20
C SER A 148 0.38 0.38 4.03
N SER A 149 0.82 1.33 4.87
CA SER A 149 1.92 1.13 5.83
C SER A 149 1.54 0.12 6.91
N HIS A 150 0.31 0.16 7.43
CA HIS A 150 -0.18 -0.83 8.39
C HIS A 150 -0.20 -2.24 7.78
N LEU A 151 -0.72 -2.40 6.56
CA LEU A 151 -0.66 -3.65 5.81
C LEU A 151 0.78 -4.07 5.50
N ALA A 152 1.66 -3.12 5.17
CA ALA A 152 3.08 -3.38 4.93
C ALA A 152 3.81 -3.79 6.21
N ILE A 153 3.43 -3.30 7.39
CA ILE A 153 3.97 -3.73 8.69
C ILE A 153 3.40 -5.11 9.06
N LEU A 154 2.11 -5.38 8.84
CA LEU A 154 1.50 -6.71 9.03
C LEU A 154 2.13 -7.76 8.11
N ASN A 155 2.39 -7.39 6.85
CA ASN A 155 3.06 -8.25 5.87
C ASN A 155 4.58 -8.31 6.11
N GLY A 156 5.20 -7.21 6.56
CA GLY A 156 6.64 -7.04 6.82
C GLY A 156 7.09 -7.65 8.15
N ARG A 157 6.17 -7.82 9.10
CA ARG A 157 6.32 -8.73 10.26
C ARG A 157 6.50 -10.20 9.82
N ARG A 158 6.49 -10.50 8.51
CA ARG A 158 7.06 -11.71 7.89
C ARG A 158 8.52 -11.48 7.40
N CYS A 159 9.43 -11.12 8.30
CA CYS A 159 10.88 -11.00 8.01
C CYS A 159 11.44 -12.22 7.25
N TYR A 160 11.77 -12.06 5.97
CA TYR A 160 12.31 -13.13 5.10
C TYR A 160 13.80 -13.45 5.32
N GLY A 161 14.44 -12.90 6.37
CA GLY A 161 15.85 -13.17 6.70
C GLY A 161 16.08 -14.24 7.78
N GLY A 162 15.03 -14.69 8.49
CA GLY A 162 15.14 -15.60 9.64
C GLY A 162 14.19 -16.80 9.58
N ARG A 163 13.85 -17.31 8.39
CA ARG A 163 13.03 -18.53 8.24
C ARG A 163 13.84 -19.81 8.46
N ALA A 164 14.47 -19.90 9.62
CA ALA A 164 15.37 -20.98 10.00
C ALA A 164 15.47 -21.08 11.53
N LEU A 165 14.63 -21.92 12.16
CA LEU A 165 14.65 -22.30 13.60
C LEU A 165 13.97 -21.33 14.56
N SER A 166 12.69 -21.59 14.84
CA SER A 166 11.93 -21.32 16.08
C SER A 166 10.44 -21.37 15.69
N CYS A 167 9.55 -22.25 16.16
CA CYS A 167 9.37 -22.77 17.52
C CYS A 167 9.54 -21.66 18.55
#